data_AF-A0AAV7XA14-F1
#
_entry.id   AF-A0AAV7XA14-F1
#
_cell.length_a   1.000
_cell.length_b   1.000
_cell.length_c   1.000
_cell.angle_alpha   90.00
_cell.angle_beta   90.00
_cell.angle_gamma   90.00
#
_symmetry.space_group_name_H-M   'P 1'
#
loop_
_entity.id
_entity.type
_entity.pdbx_description
1 polymer ?
#
loop_
_entity_poly.entity_id
_entity_poly.type
_entity_poly.pdbx_seq_one_letter_code
_entity_poly.pdbx_strand_id
1 'polypeptide(L)'
;MGDRLREVCIRFTRSTADLLQEALRVPALRYLEVHCPFDAPLECPRLPGRSPSLRWLRAGVYPLLTALALIRQCAATLEELELVAASTDPYGCPDLGEALRGCELRGLRKLTLLRATVDDTPCRHDELTCREQRLRLLFALKGVSACEVRCNECGTRTFDELLRNVFSAAAREGNRAS
;
A
#
# COMPACT_ATOMS: atom_id res chain seq x y z
N MET A 1 15.80 -15.23 -31.61
CA MET A 1 15.83 -13.89 -30.97
C MET A 1 14.42 -13.60 -30.48
N GLY A 2 14.11 -13.98 -29.25
CA GLY A 2 12.76 -13.88 -28.69
C GLY A 2 12.54 -12.52 -28.03
N ASP A 3 11.43 -11.87 -28.37
CA ASP A 3 11.00 -10.55 -27.90
C ASP A 3 11.10 -10.41 -26.38
N ARG A 4 12.13 -9.69 -25.93
CA ARG A 4 12.16 -9.03 -24.62
C ARG A 4 11.25 -7.81 -24.68
N LEU A 5 9.93 -8.01 -24.77
CA LEU A 5 8.99 -6.91 -24.53
C LEU A 5 9.24 -6.41 -23.12
N ARG A 6 9.93 -5.26 -23.10
CA ARG A 6 10.50 -4.56 -21.97
C ARG A 6 9.36 -4.26 -21.01
N GLU A 7 9.58 -4.53 -19.74
CA GLU A 7 8.61 -4.27 -18.70
C GLU A 7 8.12 -2.82 -18.80
N VAL A 8 6.80 -2.62 -18.86
CA VAL A 8 6.23 -1.28 -18.98
C VAL A 8 6.01 -0.74 -17.57
N CYS A 9 6.51 0.49 -17.36
CA CYS A 9 6.28 1.30 -16.17
C CYS A 9 5.49 2.54 -16.58
N ILE A 10 4.35 2.77 -15.95
CA ILE A 10 3.52 3.95 -16.18
C ILE A 10 3.38 4.71 -14.87
N ARG A 11 3.62 6.01 -14.91
CA ARG A 11 3.45 6.93 -13.80
C ARG A 11 2.43 7.99 -14.16
N PHE A 12 1.39 8.13 -13.34
CA PHE A 12 0.42 9.20 -13.46
C PHE A 12 0.57 10.17 -12.29
N THR A 13 0.73 11.46 -12.60
CA THR A 13 0.69 12.56 -11.61
C THR A 13 -0.72 13.11 -11.41
N ARG A 14 -1.56 13.01 -12.45
CA ARG A 14 -3.00 13.28 -12.43
C ARG A 14 -3.68 12.21 -13.28
N SER A 15 -4.37 11.28 -12.64
CA SER A 15 -5.01 10.16 -13.33
C SER A 15 -6.48 10.49 -13.61
N THR A 16 -7.04 9.97 -14.68
CA THR A 16 -8.50 9.85 -14.83
C THR A 16 -8.87 8.38 -14.81
N ALA A 17 -10.15 8.06 -14.63
CA ALA A 17 -10.61 6.68 -14.74
C ALA A 17 -10.23 6.07 -16.10
N ASP A 18 -10.39 6.82 -17.19
CA ASP A 18 -10.05 6.38 -18.55
C ASP A 18 -8.55 6.10 -18.72
N LEU A 19 -7.69 6.99 -18.23
CA LEU A 19 -6.23 6.78 -18.32
C LEU A 19 -5.78 5.53 -17.55
N LEU A 20 -6.36 5.29 -16.37
CA LEU A 20 -6.10 4.09 -15.60
C LEU A 20 -6.60 2.84 -16.33
N GLN A 21 -7.76 2.90 -16.97
CA GLN A 21 -8.27 1.79 -17.76
C GLN A 21 -7.34 1.46 -18.93
N GLU A 22 -6.90 2.45 -19.70
CA GLU A 22 -6.01 2.22 -20.84
C GLU A 22 -4.68 1.63 -20.38
N ALA A 23 -4.11 2.13 -19.29
CA ALA A 23 -2.89 1.56 -18.71
C ALA A 23 -3.07 0.08 -18.37
N LEU A 24 -4.17 -0.28 -17.70
CA LEU A 24 -4.43 -1.65 -17.28
C LEU A 24 -4.77 -2.59 -18.44
N ARG A 25 -5.05 -2.07 -19.64
CA ARG A 25 -5.18 -2.88 -20.87
C ARG A 25 -3.85 -3.25 -21.50
N VAL A 26 -2.74 -2.65 -21.07
CA VAL A 26 -1.39 -2.95 -21.59
C VAL A 26 -0.94 -4.32 -21.07
N PRO A 27 -0.83 -5.38 -21.90
CA PRO A 27 -0.57 -6.75 -21.41
C PRO A 27 0.81 -6.93 -20.78
N ALA A 28 1.78 -6.08 -21.17
CA ALA A 28 3.14 -6.08 -20.67
C ALA A 28 3.35 -5.15 -19.46
N LEU A 29 2.28 -4.54 -18.93
CA LEU A 29 2.37 -3.70 -17.73
C LEU A 29 2.81 -4.54 -16.53
N ARG A 30 3.90 -4.12 -15.89
CA ARG A 30 4.44 -4.78 -14.69
C ARG A 30 4.49 -3.83 -13.49
N TYR A 31 4.68 -2.54 -13.76
CA TYR A 31 4.84 -1.50 -12.76
C TYR A 31 3.85 -0.37 -13.03
N LEU A 32 3.08 0.00 -12.02
CA LEU A 32 2.15 1.11 -12.09
C LEU A 32 2.31 2.01 -10.87
N GLU A 33 2.55 3.29 -11.11
CA GLU A 33 2.58 4.33 -10.09
C GLU A 33 1.41 5.29 -10.33
N VAL A 34 0.45 5.30 -9.40
CA VAL A 34 -0.74 6.14 -9.46
C VAL A 34 -0.68 7.16 -8.33
N HIS A 35 -0.44 8.41 -8.70
CA HIS A 35 -0.67 9.52 -7.80
C HIS A 35 -2.11 9.98 -7.95
N CYS A 36 -2.82 9.96 -6.83
CA CYS A 36 -4.21 10.36 -6.72
C CYS A 36 -4.26 11.66 -5.92
N PRO A 37 -4.27 12.83 -6.55
CA PRO A 37 -4.60 14.08 -5.87
C PRO A 37 -6.12 14.31 -5.91
N PHE A 38 -6.95 13.27 -5.72
CA PHE A 38 -8.39 13.41 -5.89
C PHE A 38 -9.09 13.76 -4.58
N ASP A 39 -9.99 14.72 -4.65
CA ASP A 39 -10.94 15.03 -3.59
C ASP A 39 -12.04 13.96 -3.46
N ALA A 40 -12.23 13.13 -4.50
CA ALA A 40 -13.31 12.15 -4.59
C ALA A 40 -12.84 10.81 -5.20
N PRO A 41 -13.41 9.67 -4.78
CA PRO A 41 -13.11 8.35 -5.36
C PRO A 41 -13.30 8.34 -6.88
N LEU A 42 -12.30 7.87 -7.61
CA LEU A 42 -12.51 7.43 -8.99
C LEU A 42 -13.39 6.18 -8.98
N GLU A 43 -14.49 6.24 -9.71
CA GLU A 43 -15.23 5.06 -10.13
C GLU A 43 -14.31 4.23 -11.01
N CYS A 44 -13.58 3.28 -10.43
CA CYS A 44 -12.70 2.41 -11.19
C CYS A 44 -13.58 1.34 -11.85
N PRO A 45 -13.84 1.41 -13.16
CA PRO A 45 -14.81 0.51 -13.76
C PRO A 45 -14.16 -0.87 -13.80
N ARG A 46 -14.94 -1.90 -13.44
CA ARG A 46 -14.48 -3.29 -13.53
C ARG A 46 -13.99 -3.51 -14.97
N LEU A 47 -12.69 -3.76 -15.16
CA LEU A 47 -12.20 -4.03 -16.51
C LEU A 47 -12.82 -5.35 -16.98
N PRO A 48 -13.52 -5.36 -18.11
CA PRO A 48 -13.96 -6.60 -18.71
C PRO A 48 -12.72 -7.29 -19.30
N GLY A 49 -12.16 -8.27 -18.60
CA GLY A 49 -11.03 -9.04 -19.12
C GLY A 49 -10.12 -9.66 -18.08
N ARG A 50 -9.02 -10.22 -18.59
CA ARG A 50 -7.95 -10.86 -17.82
C ARG A 50 -7.24 -9.82 -16.96
N SER A 51 -7.02 -10.12 -15.68
CA SER A 51 -6.24 -9.26 -14.79
C SER A 51 -4.88 -8.94 -15.42
N PRO A 52 -4.43 -7.68 -15.40
CA PRO A 52 -3.11 -7.32 -15.88
C PRO A 52 -2.07 -8.12 -15.10
N SER A 53 -0.95 -8.47 -15.72
CA SER A 53 0.16 -9.17 -15.07
C SER A 53 1.01 -8.22 -14.23
N LEU A 54 0.34 -7.29 -13.53
CA LEU A 54 0.94 -6.25 -12.72
C LEU A 54 1.57 -6.88 -11.48
N ARG A 55 2.85 -6.60 -11.24
CA ARG A 55 3.61 -7.14 -10.11
C ARG A 55 3.87 -6.10 -9.03
N TRP A 56 4.01 -4.84 -9.41
CA TRP A 56 4.28 -3.75 -8.50
C TRP A 56 3.28 -2.61 -8.70
N LEU A 57 2.68 -2.16 -7.61
CA LEU A 57 1.75 -1.04 -7.58
C LEU A 57 2.19 -0.06 -6.50
N ARG A 58 2.38 1.20 -6.87
CA ARG A 58 2.41 2.33 -5.93
C ARG A 58 1.14 3.15 -6.10
N ALA A 59 0.41 3.37 -5.01
CA ALA A 59 -0.82 4.14 -5.02
C ALA A 59 -0.90 5.11 -3.85
N GLY A 60 -1.40 6.32 -4.11
CA GLY A 60 -1.85 7.23 -3.06
C GLY A 60 -3.10 6.69 -2.36
N VAL A 61 -3.17 6.77 -1.03
CA VAL A 61 -4.32 6.31 -0.24
C VAL A 61 -5.45 7.35 -0.19
N TYR A 62 -5.31 8.49 -0.86
CA TYR A 62 -6.33 9.53 -0.90
C TYR A 62 -6.86 9.68 -2.32
N PRO A 63 -8.09 9.23 -2.61
CA PRO A 63 -9.04 8.52 -1.76
C PRO A 63 -8.77 6.99 -1.71
N LEU A 64 -8.94 6.41 -0.51
CA LEU A 64 -8.59 5.01 -0.22
C LEU A 64 -9.36 4.04 -1.13
N LEU A 65 -10.61 4.36 -1.43
CA LEU A 65 -11.47 3.54 -2.28
C LEU A 65 -10.88 3.31 -3.67
N THR A 66 -10.23 4.30 -4.28
CA THR A 66 -9.59 4.15 -5.58
C THR A 66 -8.38 3.23 -5.51
N ALA A 67 -7.53 3.40 -4.49
CA ALA A 67 -6.40 2.51 -4.26
C ALA A 67 -6.88 1.07 -4.06
N LEU A 68 -7.91 0.84 -3.23
CA LEU A 68 -8.47 -0.49 -2.99
C LEU A 68 -9.08 -1.11 -4.27
N ALA A 69 -9.75 -0.32 -5.10
CA ALA A 69 -10.30 -0.81 -6.36
C ALA A 69 -9.19 -1.30 -7.31
N LEU A 70 -8.10 -0.53 -7.45
CA LEU A 70 -6.93 -0.91 -8.24
C LEU A 70 -6.26 -2.18 -7.67
N ILE A 71 -6.07 -2.23 -6.35
CA ILE A 71 -5.47 -3.38 -5.66
C ILE A 71 -6.30 -4.65 -5.90
N ARG A 72 -7.63 -4.60 -5.74
CA ARG A 72 -8.51 -5.76 -5.98
C ARG A 72 -8.39 -6.28 -7.41
N GLN A 73 -8.21 -5.39 -8.37
CA GLN A 73 -8.14 -5.74 -9.79
C GLN A 73 -6.85 -6.50 -10.16
N CYS A 74 -5.75 -6.20 -9.47
CA CYS A 74 -4.45 -6.83 -9.68
C CYS A 74 -4.05 -7.82 -8.57
N ALA A 75 -4.90 -8.07 -7.56
CA ALA A 75 -4.56 -8.83 -6.37
C ALA A 75 -3.96 -10.23 -6.63
N ALA A 76 -4.40 -10.88 -7.71
CA ALA A 76 -3.93 -12.21 -8.09
C ALA A 76 -2.47 -12.24 -8.57
N THR A 77 -1.95 -11.13 -9.09
CA THR A 77 -0.60 -11.03 -9.67
C THR A 77 0.31 -10.08 -8.90
N LEU A 78 -0.25 -9.27 -8.01
CA LEU A 78 0.48 -8.24 -7.28
C LEU A 78 1.44 -8.87 -6.26
N GLU A 79 2.74 -8.58 -6.43
CA GLU A 79 3.83 -9.09 -5.58
C GLU A 79 4.33 -8.01 -4.61
N GLU A 80 4.32 -6.73 -5.04
CA GLU A 80 4.75 -5.59 -4.25
C GLU A 80 3.70 -4.46 -4.29
N LEU A 81 3.39 -3.92 -3.12
CA LEU A 81 2.46 -2.81 -2.95
C LEU A 81 3.13 -1.69 -2.15
N GLU A 82 3.09 -0.48 -2.68
CA GLU A 82 3.48 0.73 -1.95
C GLU A 82 2.27 1.66 -1.78
N LEU A 83 2.01 2.08 -0.55
CA LEU A 83 0.87 2.93 -0.21
C LEU A 83 1.35 4.23 0.42
N VAL A 84 1.03 5.35 -0.19
CA VAL A 84 1.22 6.67 0.44
C VAL A 84 0.10 6.88 1.45
N ALA A 85 0.39 6.64 2.72
CA ALA A 85 -0.57 6.72 3.82
C ALA A 85 0.07 7.49 4.98
N ALA A 86 -0.66 8.39 5.64
CA ALA A 86 -0.16 8.95 6.89
C ALA A 86 -0.32 7.93 8.02
N SER A 87 0.47 8.12 9.07
CA SER A 87 0.32 7.33 10.29
C SER A 87 -0.80 7.85 11.18
N THR A 88 -1.10 9.15 11.10
CA THR A 88 -2.03 9.86 11.98
C THR A 88 -3.04 10.68 11.18
N ASP A 89 -4.13 11.04 11.87
CA ASP A 89 -5.21 11.86 11.31
C ASP A 89 -4.74 13.23 10.79
N PRO A 90 -5.49 13.81 9.82
CA PRO A 90 -6.73 13.30 9.20
C PRO A 90 -6.48 12.29 8.07
N TYR A 91 -5.21 12.04 7.74
CA TYR A 91 -4.80 11.16 6.64
C TYR A 91 -4.33 9.79 7.14
N GLY A 92 -4.74 9.44 8.36
CA GLY A 92 -4.58 8.09 8.89
C GLY A 92 -5.60 7.16 8.24
N CYS A 93 -5.23 5.89 8.13
CA CYS A 93 -6.16 4.84 7.74
C CYS A 93 -6.06 3.71 8.77
N PRO A 94 -6.79 3.81 9.90
CA PRO A 94 -6.71 2.82 10.97
C PRO A 94 -7.22 1.44 10.52
N ASP A 95 -8.18 1.41 9.60
CA ASP A 95 -8.83 0.18 9.09
C ASP A 95 -8.17 -0.37 7.82
N LEU A 96 -6.98 0.15 7.45
CA LEU A 96 -6.28 -0.24 6.23
C LEU A 96 -6.04 -1.76 6.16
N GLY A 97 -5.74 -2.39 7.29
CA GLY A 97 -5.53 -3.83 7.35
C GLY A 97 -6.78 -4.64 6.99
N GLU A 98 -7.95 -4.23 7.47
CA GLU A 98 -9.21 -4.92 7.15
C GLU A 98 -9.59 -4.72 5.68
N ALA A 99 -9.41 -3.49 5.19
CA ALA A 99 -9.65 -3.16 3.80
C ALA A 99 -8.76 -3.99 2.83
N LEU A 100 -7.47 -4.12 3.15
CA LEU A 100 -6.54 -4.93 2.37
C LEU A 100 -6.81 -6.44 2.48
N ARG A 101 -7.25 -6.92 3.65
CA ARG A 101 -7.64 -8.33 3.84
C ARG A 101 -8.75 -8.73 2.86
N GLY A 102 -9.73 -7.84 2.64
CA GLY A 102 -10.81 -8.03 1.67
C GLY A 102 -10.40 -7.93 0.19
N CYS A 103 -9.11 -7.73 -0.11
CA CYS A 103 -8.61 -7.67 -1.49
C CYS A 103 -8.02 -9.00 -1.98
N GLU A 104 -7.94 -10.05 -1.15
CA GLU A 104 -7.40 -11.38 -1.52
C GLU A 104 -5.98 -11.35 -2.13
N LEU A 105 -5.07 -10.65 -1.46
CA LEU A 105 -3.68 -10.42 -1.88
C LEU A 105 -2.79 -11.67 -1.71
N ARG A 106 -3.13 -12.77 -2.38
CA ARG A 106 -2.47 -14.09 -2.22
C ARG A 106 -1.01 -14.10 -2.67
N GLY A 107 -0.67 -13.30 -3.68
CA GLY A 107 0.68 -13.20 -4.23
C GLY A 107 1.57 -12.15 -3.56
N LEU A 108 1.03 -11.37 -2.61
CA LEU A 108 1.73 -10.21 -2.08
C LEU A 108 2.89 -10.64 -1.18
N ARG A 109 4.09 -10.18 -1.50
CA ARG A 109 5.33 -10.46 -0.77
C ARG A 109 5.79 -9.27 0.04
N LYS A 110 5.50 -8.05 -0.41
CA LYS A 110 5.96 -6.82 0.25
C LYS A 110 4.90 -5.72 0.20
N LEU A 111 4.64 -5.13 1.35
CA LEU A 111 3.83 -3.93 1.53
C LEU A 111 4.71 -2.83 2.13
N THR A 112 4.85 -1.70 1.45
CA THR A 112 5.60 -0.54 1.95
C THR A 112 4.64 0.62 2.20
N LEU A 113 4.63 1.13 3.43
CA LEU A 113 4.01 2.41 3.77
C LEU A 113 4.97 3.54 3.43
N LEU A 114 4.53 4.45 2.58
CA LEU A 114 5.26 5.63 2.16
C LEU A 114 4.74 6.84 2.93
N ARG A 115 5.65 7.55 3.58
CA ARG A 115 5.35 8.74 4.39
C ARG A 115 5.70 10.06 3.71
N ALA A 116 6.49 10.02 2.63
CA ALA A 116 6.73 11.18 1.78
C ALA A 116 5.63 11.29 0.71
N THR A 117 5.04 12.48 0.54
CA THR A 117 4.18 12.79 -0.60
C THR A 117 5.02 13.29 -1.79
N VAL A 118 4.43 13.36 -2.97
CA VAL A 118 5.10 13.84 -4.20
C VAL A 118 5.38 15.34 -4.15
N ASP A 119 4.56 16.09 -3.41
CA ASP A 119 4.61 17.55 -3.38
C ASP A 119 5.43 18.07 -2.19
N ASP A 120 6.39 17.27 -1.70
CA ASP A 120 7.25 17.55 -0.54
C ASP A 120 6.48 17.93 0.74
N THR A 121 5.16 17.72 0.79
CA THR A 121 4.37 17.93 1.99
C THR A 121 4.54 16.69 2.88
N PRO A 122 5.22 16.79 4.03
CA PRO A 122 5.43 15.62 4.87
C PRO A 122 4.08 15.11 5.37
N CYS A 123 3.77 13.82 5.13
CA CYS A 123 2.69 13.19 5.89
C CYS A 123 3.06 13.23 7.36
N ARG A 124 2.08 13.47 8.23
CA ARG A 124 2.32 13.34 9.67
C ARG A 124 2.75 11.92 9.99
N HIS A 125 3.99 11.82 10.46
CA HIS A 125 4.64 10.57 10.79
C HIS A 125 5.02 10.58 12.26
N ASP A 126 4.36 9.72 13.03
CA ASP A 126 4.69 9.42 14.41
C ASP A 126 5.19 7.98 14.48
N GLU A 127 6.39 7.76 15.05
CA GLU A 127 7.04 6.44 15.02
C GLU A 127 6.21 5.38 15.76
N LEU A 128 5.61 5.74 16.89
CA LEU A 128 4.77 4.83 17.69
C LEU A 128 3.50 4.44 16.93
N THR A 129 2.79 5.43 16.38
CA THR A 129 1.57 5.20 15.60
C THR A 129 1.86 4.44 14.30
N CYS A 130 2.96 4.78 13.62
CA CYS A 130 3.43 4.05 12.44
C CYS A 130 3.69 2.58 12.75
N ARG A 131 4.31 2.30 13.90
CA ARG A 131 4.57 0.95 14.37
C ARG A 131 3.30 0.18 14.67
N GLU A 132 2.34 0.79 15.37
CA GLU A 132 1.04 0.17 15.63
C GLU A 132 0.31 -0.15 14.33
N GLN A 133 0.29 0.79 13.38
CA GLN A 133 -0.30 0.59 12.06
C GLN A 133 0.36 -0.59 11.33
N ARG A 134 1.70 -0.68 11.33
CA ARG A 134 2.43 -1.81 10.74
C ARG A 134 2.09 -3.14 11.39
N LEU A 135 1.98 -3.19 12.72
CA LEU A 135 1.57 -4.39 13.45
C LEU A 135 0.15 -4.82 13.07
N ARG A 136 -0.81 -3.88 13.03
CA ARG A 136 -2.19 -4.16 12.59
C ARG A 136 -2.23 -4.72 11.16
N LEU A 137 -1.44 -4.16 10.25
CA LEU A 137 -1.31 -4.67 8.88
C LEU A 137 -0.74 -6.08 8.84
N LEU A 138 0.34 -6.34 9.59
CA LEU A 138 0.94 -7.67 9.69
C LEU A 138 -0.06 -8.69 10.22
N PHE A 139 -0.78 -8.37 11.30
CA PHE A 139 -1.84 -9.25 11.82
C PHE A 139 -2.97 -9.47 10.81
N ALA A 140 -3.36 -8.42 10.08
CA ALA A 140 -4.43 -8.54 9.10
C ALA A 140 -4.06 -9.40 7.89
N LEU A 141 -2.80 -9.36 7.47
CA LEU A 141 -2.28 -10.07 6.30
C LEU A 141 -1.72 -11.46 6.61
N LYS A 142 -1.42 -11.80 7.87
CA LYS A 142 -0.84 -13.10 8.27
C LYS A 142 -1.66 -14.32 7.82
N GLY A 143 -2.98 -14.16 7.65
CA GLY A 143 -3.87 -15.22 7.12
C GLY A 143 -4.01 -15.25 5.59
N VAL A 144 -3.46 -14.25 4.89
CA VAL A 144 -3.63 -14.03 3.44
C VAL A 144 -2.32 -14.25 2.68
N SER A 145 -1.18 -13.84 3.25
CA SER A 145 0.13 -13.94 2.62
C SER A 145 1.27 -13.89 3.65
N ALA A 146 2.45 -14.40 3.26
CA ALA A 146 3.71 -14.21 4.00
C ALA A 146 4.33 -12.82 3.73
N CYS A 147 3.48 -11.78 3.67
CA CYS A 147 3.86 -10.44 3.26
C CYS A 147 4.69 -9.72 4.32
N GLU A 148 5.80 -9.13 3.90
CA GLU A 148 6.59 -8.23 4.73
C GLU A 148 6.01 -6.81 4.70
N VAL A 149 5.79 -6.20 5.87
CA VAL A 149 5.27 -4.82 6.00
C VAL A 149 6.37 -3.86 6.45
N ARG A 150 6.67 -2.87 5.62
CA ARG A 150 7.74 -1.87 5.79
C ARG A 150 7.20 -0.45 5.90
N CYS A 151 8.00 0.46 6.44
CA CYS A 151 7.81 1.90 6.32
C CYS A 151 9.10 2.47 5.71
N ASN A 152 9.00 3.39 4.74
CA ASN A 152 10.18 3.98 4.11
C ASN A 152 10.97 4.89 5.06
N GLU A 153 10.35 5.42 6.11
CA GLU A 153 11.02 6.27 7.11
C GLU A 153 11.53 5.49 8.33
N CYS A 154 10.77 4.51 8.86
CA CYS A 154 11.20 3.74 10.05
C CYS A 154 12.11 2.55 9.74
N GLY A 155 12.34 2.23 8.47
CA GLY A 155 13.09 1.04 8.04
C GLY A 155 12.35 -0.30 8.21
N THR A 156 13.07 -1.39 7.95
CA THR A 156 12.54 -2.77 7.81
C THR A 156 12.69 -3.58 9.09
N ARG A 157 11.96 -3.21 10.15
CA ARG A 157 11.91 -4.06 11.35
C ARG A 157 10.94 -5.24 11.15
N THR A 158 11.36 -6.43 11.56
CA THR A 158 10.58 -7.68 11.44
C THR A 158 9.42 -7.71 12.45
N PHE A 159 8.42 -8.59 12.24
CA PHE A 159 7.28 -8.73 13.16
C PHE A 159 7.73 -9.00 14.61
N ASP A 160 8.73 -9.87 14.81
CA ASP A 160 9.24 -10.21 16.13
C ASP A 160 10.00 -9.05 16.81
N GLU A 161 10.65 -8.19 16.03
CA GLU A 161 11.25 -6.94 16.53
C GLU A 161 10.16 -5.92 16.88
N LEU A 162 9.11 -5.84 16.06
CA LEU A 162 7.99 -4.94 16.30
C LEU A 162 7.20 -5.35 17.55
N LEU A 163 7.03 -6.63 17.85
CA LEU A 163 6.40 -7.04 19.11
C LEU A 163 7.28 -6.73 20.33
N ARG A 164 8.56 -7.11 20.29
CA ARG A 164 9.48 -6.93 21.43
C ARG A 164 9.56 -5.49 21.93
N ASN A 165 9.66 -4.51 21.02
CA ASN A 165 9.72 -3.10 21.47
C ASN A 165 8.36 -2.43 21.74
N VAL A 166 7.20 -3.05 21.44
CA VAL A 166 5.90 -2.53 21.92
C VAL A 166 5.76 -2.88 23.40
N PHE A 167 6.00 -4.12 23.75
CA PHE A 167 5.91 -4.57 25.15
C PHE A 167 6.93 -3.85 26.05
N SER A 168 8.13 -3.56 25.56
CA SER A 168 9.11 -2.78 26.34
C SER A 168 8.87 -1.27 26.36
N ALA A 169 8.11 -0.70 25.43
CA ALA A 169 7.66 0.69 25.50
C ALA A 169 6.55 0.85 26.56
N ALA A 170 5.54 -0.04 26.53
CA ALA A 170 4.44 -0.04 27.51
C ALA A 170 4.95 -0.24 28.96
N ALA A 171 5.99 -1.07 29.15
CA ALA A 171 6.62 -1.26 30.45
C ALA A 171 7.32 -0.01 31.00
N ARG A 172 7.81 0.89 30.12
CA ARG A 172 8.48 2.14 30.53
C ARG A 172 7.48 3.24 30.89
N GLU A 173 6.30 3.25 30.27
CA GLU A 173 5.25 4.21 30.58
C GLU A 173 4.56 3.89 31.92
N GLY A 174 4.39 2.60 32.24
CA GLY A 174 3.87 2.17 33.55
C GLY A 174 4.74 2.60 34.73
N ASN A 175 6.06 2.73 34.55
CA ASN A 175 7.00 3.14 35.60
C ASN A 175 7.14 4.67 35.77
N ARG A 176 6.53 5.48 34.89
CA ARG A 176 6.54 6.96 35.02
C ARG A 176 5.28 7.51 35.72
N ALA A 177 4.27 6.67 35.91
CA ALA A 177 3.01 7.04 36.54
C ALA A 177 2.90 6.58 38.01
N SER A 178 4.01 6.15 38.62
CA SER A 178 4.10 5.73 40.03
C SER A 178 5.01 6.66 40.83
#